data_AF-A0A7J7XZP1-F1
#
_entry.id   AF-A0A7J7XZP1-F1
#
_cell.length_a   1.000
_cell.length_b   1.000
_cell.length_c   1.000
_cell.angle_alpha   90.00
_cell.angle_beta   90.00
_cell.angle_gamma   90.00
#
_symmetry.space_group_name_H-M   'P 1'
#
loop_
_entity.id
_entity.type
_entity.pdbx_description
1 polymer ?
#
loop_
_entity_poly.entity_id
_entity_poly.type
_entity_poly.pdbx_seq_one_letter_code
_entity_poly.pdbx_strand_id
1 'polypeptide(L)'
;MFQPILPCVFRGIIEGERYPVVMSTYLGVMGRVLLQNTSFFSSLLTVMAHKCNQEMDQLLGNMIEMWVDRMDNITQPERRKLSALALLSLLPSDNSVIQDKFCGIINIAVEGLHDVMTEDPETGTHKDCMLMSHLEEPKATEDEEPPTEQDKRKKMLALKDPVHSVSLQQFTYEKLKAQQELLGEQGFQSLMETVDTEIVTQLQEFLQGF
;
A
#
# COMPACT_ATOMS: atom_id res chain seq x y z
N MET A 1 20.32 12.24 -2.15
CA MET A 1 19.81 13.59 -2.48
C MET A 1 18.48 13.91 -1.78
N PHE A 2 17.50 12.99 -1.73
CA PHE A 2 16.18 13.24 -1.10
C PHE A 2 16.08 12.99 0.42
N GLN A 3 17.09 12.37 1.03
CA GLN A 3 17.14 12.08 2.47
C GLN A 3 16.82 13.29 3.39
N PRO A 4 17.19 14.55 3.06
CA PRO A 4 16.85 15.70 3.91
C PRO A 4 15.36 16.09 3.90
N ILE A 5 14.60 15.71 2.85
CA ILE A 5 13.19 16.11 2.68
C ILE A 5 12.25 15.13 3.43
N LEU A 6 12.65 13.87 3.55
CA LEU A 6 11.82 12.81 4.14
C LEU A 6 11.43 13.09 5.60
N PRO A 7 12.29 13.66 6.48
CA PRO A 7 11.86 14.09 7.80
C PRO A 7 10.72 15.13 7.80
N CYS A 8 10.69 16.03 6.80
CA CYS A 8 9.62 17.03 6.67
C CYS A 8 8.32 16.37 6.21
N VAL A 9 8.39 15.46 5.24
CA VAL A 9 7.24 14.66 4.77
C VAL A 9 6.67 13.84 5.92
N PHE A 10 7.52 13.15 6.67
CA PHE A 10 7.16 12.37 7.84
C PHE A 10 6.43 13.22 8.87
N ARG A 11 7.00 14.38 9.21
CA ARG A 11 6.40 15.32 10.15
C ARG A 11 5.04 15.82 9.68
N GLY A 12 4.91 16.17 8.39
CA GLY A 12 3.63 16.58 7.81
C GLY A 12 2.54 15.52 7.94
N ILE A 13 2.90 14.23 7.88
CA ILE A 13 1.94 13.14 8.14
C ILE A 13 1.54 13.14 9.61
N ILE A 14 2.50 13.08 10.54
CA ILE A 14 2.21 12.97 11.98
C ILE A 14 1.48 14.20 12.53
N GLU A 15 1.81 15.40 12.04
CA GLU A 15 1.15 16.64 12.44
C GLU A 15 -0.24 16.81 11.79
N GLY A 16 -0.62 15.91 10.88
CA GLY A 16 -1.91 15.95 10.22
C GLY A 16 -2.01 17.08 9.19
N GLU A 17 -1.21 17.02 8.13
CA GLU A 17 -1.28 17.91 6.97
C GLU A 17 -2.74 18.19 6.57
N ARG A 18 -3.07 19.48 6.50
CA ARG A 18 -4.45 19.99 6.37
C ARG A 18 -4.96 19.89 4.95
N TYR A 19 -4.06 19.95 3.96
CA TYR A 19 -4.44 19.87 2.55
C TYR A 19 -4.47 18.41 2.10
N PRO A 20 -5.64 17.83 1.75
CA PRO A 20 -5.79 16.42 1.37
C PRO A 20 -4.83 15.96 0.27
N VAL A 21 -4.62 16.82 -0.75
CA VAL A 21 -3.71 16.54 -1.87
C VAL A 21 -2.26 16.42 -1.42
N VAL A 22 -1.84 17.26 -0.46
CA VAL A 22 -0.48 17.25 0.09
C VAL A 22 -0.30 16.03 0.98
N MET A 23 -1.27 15.75 1.86
CA MET A 23 -1.29 14.53 2.68
C MET A 23 -1.20 13.26 1.82
N SER A 24 -2.02 13.13 0.78
CA SER A 24 -1.96 12.02 -0.18
C SER A 24 -0.57 11.89 -0.82
N THR A 25 0.07 13.01 -1.14
CA THR A 25 1.43 13.01 -1.70
C THR A 25 2.46 12.54 -0.67
N TYR A 26 2.35 12.98 0.59
CA TYR A 26 3.24 12.55 1.66
C TYR A 26 3.12 11.06 1.94
N LEU A 27 1.88 10.55 2.08
CA LEU A 27 1.60 9.12 2.25
C LEU A 27 2.14 8.31 1.05
N GLY A 28 1.97 8.81 -0.18
CA GLY A 28 2.51 8.15 -1.36
C GLY A 28 4.04 8.11 -1.43
N VAL A 29 4.73 9.13 -0.93
CA VAL A 29 6.19 9.13 -0.80
C VAL A 29 6.62 8.12 0.27
N MET A 30 5.99 8.15 1.44
CA MET A 30 6.31 7.23 2.53
C MET A 30 6.00 5.77 2.19
N GLY A 31 4.91 5.50 1.48
CA GLY A 31 4.54 4.16 1.03
C GLY A 31 5.60 3.55 0.11
N ARG A 32 6.15 4.34 -0.83
CA ARG A 32 7.27 3.88 -1.68
C ARG A 32 8.54 3.62 -0.89
N VAL A 33 8.86 4.48 0.08
CA VAL A 33 10.02 4.27 0.95
C VAL A 33 9.88 2.98 1.75
N LEU A 34 8.70 2.74 2.33
CA LEU A 34 8.39 1.53 3.08
C LEU A 34 8.51 0.26 2.22
N LEU A 35 7.91 0.27 1.03
CA LEU A 35 7.89 -0.87 0.10
C LEU A 35 9.25 -1.20 -0.52
N GLN A 36 9.99 -0.18 -0.94
CA GLN A 36 11.19 -0.37 -1.76
C GLN A 36 12.48 -0.33 -0.94
N ASN A 37 12.45 0.23 0.28
CA ASN A 37 13.63 0.41 1.10
C ASN A 37 13.31 0.35 2.61
N THR A 38 12.84 -0.81 3.06
CA THR A 38 12.40 -1.04 4.44
C THR A 38 13.50 -0.73 5.46
N SER A 39 14.76 -1.06 5.18
CA SER A 39 15.89 -0.74 6.09
C SER A 39 16.09 0.77 6.27
N PHE A 40 15.93 1.53 5.20
CA PHE A 40 15.93 2.98 5.28
C PHE A 40 14.70 3.52 6.01
N PHE A 41 13.51 2.95 5.77
CA PHE A 41 12.29 3.33 6.50
C PHE A 41 12.47 3.17 8.02
N SER A 42 12.98 2.02 8.47
CA SER A 42 13.29 1.78 9.89
C SER A 42 14.29 2.80 10.44
N SER A 43 15.36 3.09 9.69
CA SER A 43 16.36 4.10 10.09
C SER A 43 15.74 5.51 10.22
N LEU A 44 14.87 5.88 9.28
CA LEU A 44 14.15 7.15 9.32
C LEU A 44 13.20 7.20 10.52
N LEU A 45 12.48 6.12 10.79
CA LEU A 45 11.57 6.00 11.92
C LEU A 45 12.32 6.15 13.25
N THR A 46 13.48 5.52 13.43
CA THR A 46 14.35 5.71 14.61
C THR A 46 14.77 7.18 14.79
N VAL A 47 15.19 7.83 13.70
CA VAL A 47 15.59 9.26 13.75
C VAL A 47 14.41 10.15 14.13
N MET A 48 13.22 9.87 13.60
CA MET A 48 12.02 10.66 13.89
C MET A 48 11.50 10.39 15.30
N ALA A 49 11.55 9.16 15.79
CA ALA A 49 11.23 8.77 17.16
C ALA A 49 12.05 9.58 18.17
N HIS A 50 13.37 9.66 17.96
CA HIS A 50 14.25 10.48 18.80
C HIS A 50 13.92 11.98 18.72
N LYS A 51 13.55 12.50 17.53
CA LYS A 51 13.18 13.92 17.36
C LYS A 51 11.83 14.27 17.98
N CYS A 52 10.89 13.32 17.98
CA CYS A 52 9.56 13.48 18.56
C CYS A 52 9.51 13.11 20.05
N ASN A 53 10.61 12.57 20.60
CA ASN A 53 10.68 12.04 21.96
C ASN A 53 9.58 10.98 22.23
N GLN A 54 9.43 10.06 21.28
CA GLN A 54 8.46 8.96 21.31
C GLN A 54 9.16 7.64 21.03
N GLU A 55 8.58 6.53 21.49
CA GLU A 55 9.02 5.19 21.12
C GLU A 55 8.79 4.93 19.63
N MET A 56 9.68 4.14 19.02
CA MET A 56 9.63 3.84 17.59
C MET A 56 8.31 3.17 17.20
N ASP A 57 7.85 2.20 18.00
CA ASP A 57 6.63 1.45 17.76
C ASP A 57 5.40 2.35 17.89
N GLN A 58 5.36 3.23 18.89
CA GLN A 58 4.26 4.19 19.03
C GLN A 58 4.18 5.13 17.81
N LEU A 59 5.33 5.57 17.31
CA LEU A 59 5.38 6.42 16.14
C LEU A 59 4.94 5.70 14.86
N LEU A 60 5.27 4.41 14.72
CA LEU A 60 4.77 3.55 13.64
C LEU A 60 3.24 3.40 13.72
N GLY A 61 2.72 3.11 14.91
CA GLY A 61 1.28 2.99 15.15
C GLY A 61 0.52 4.25 14.76
N ASN A 62 1.02 5.42 15.16
CA ASN A 62 0.45 6.71 14.77
C ASN A 62 0.48 6.91 13.25
N MET A 63 1.55 6.48 12.59
CA MET A 63 1.66 6.59 11.14
C MET A 63 0.67 5.68 10.41
N ILE A 64 0.47 4.44 10.87
CA ILE A 64 -0.55 3.52 10.33
C ILE A 64 -1.94 4.10 10.53
N GLU A 65 -2.23 4.64 11.71
CA GLU A 65 -3.51 5.30 12.02
C GLU A 65 -3.77 6.50 11.11
N MET A 66 -2.76 7.33 10.86
CA MET A 66 -2.87 8.43 9.89
C MET A 66 -3.13 7.95 8.45
N TRP A 67 -2.60 6.79 8.05
CA TRP A 67 -2.94 6.19 6.76
C TRP A 67 -4.42 5.81 6.69
N VAL A 68 -4.92 5.14 7.73
CA VAL A 68 -6.33 4.71 7.82
C VAL A 68 -7.26 5.92 7.83
N ASP A 69 -7.01 6.89 8.70
CA ASP A 69 -7.81 8.11 8.88
C ASP A 69 -7.83 9.07 7.67
N ARG A 70 -6.90 8.89 6.73
CA ARG A 70 -6.73 9.79 5.59
C ARG A 70 -6.86 9.06 4.26
N MET A 71 -7.26 7.78 4.26
CA MET A 71 -7.42 7.02 3.03
C MET A 71 -8.43 7.66 2.07
N ASP A 72 -9.54 8.21 2.60
CA ASP A 72 -10.56 8.93 1.83
C ASP A 72 -10.04 10.18 1.10
N ASN A 73 -8.93 10.76 1.55
CA ASN A 73 -8.29 11.88 0.87
C ASN A 73 -7.55 11.45 -0.42
N ILE A 74 -7.30 10.16 -0.57
CA ILE A 74 -6.63 9.58 -1.73
C ILE A 74 -7.70 9.12 -2.71
N THR A 75 -7.86 9.84 -3.82
CA THR A 75 -8.89 9.53 -4.82
C THR A 75 -8.38 8.73 -6.02
N GLN A 76 -7.05 8.66 -6.21
CA GLN A 76 -6.43 7.96 -7.34
C GLN A 76 -6.24 6.46 -6.99
N PRO A 77 -6.81 5.51 -7.75
CA PRO A 77 -6.68 4.08 -7.49
C PRO A 77 -5.23 3.61 -7.37
N GLU A 78 -4.32 4.14 -8.17
CA GLU A 78 -2.89 3.83 -8.13
C GLU A 78 -2.27 4.14 -6.75
N ARG A 79 -2.70 5.27 -6.16
CA ARG A 79 -2.20 5.72 -4.84
C ARG A 79 -2.87 4.97 -3.69
N ARG A 80 -4.14 4.58 -3.86
CA ARG A 80 -4.85 3.73 -2.91
C ARG A 80 -4.22 2.33 -2.87
N LYS A 81 -4.00 1.72 -4.04
CA LYS A 81 -3.24 0.47 -4.20
C LYS A 81 -1.83 0.55 -3.60
N LEU A 82 -1.10 1.64 -3.84
CA LEU A 82 0.22 1.84 -3.22
C LEU A 82 0.16 1.83 -1.69
N SER A 83 -0.85 2.48 -1.11
CA SER A 83 -1.03 2.54 0.35
C SER A 83 -1.37 1.16 0.92
N ALA A 84 -2.26 0.42 0.26
CA ALA A 84 -2.57 -0.97 0.60
C ALA A 84 -1.33 -1.87 0.54
N LEU A 85 -0.57 -1.84 -0.56
CA LEU A 85 0.68 -2.59 -0.69
C LEU A 85 1.66 -2.22 0.43
N ALA A 86 1.82 -0.93 0.72
CA ALA A 86 2.76 -0.46 1.74
C ALA A 86 2.39 -0.93 3.14
N LEU A 87 1.12 -0.83 3.54
CA LEU A 87 0.68 -1.31 4.85
C LEU A 87 0.75 -2.84 4.94
N LEU A 88 0.33 -3.57 3.90
CA LEU A 88 0.46 -5.03 3.84
C LEU A 88 1.93 -5.49 3.90
N SER A 89 2.88 -4.67 3.44
CA SER A 89 4.31 -5.00 3.51
C SER A 89 4.87 -5.05 4.94
N LEU A 90 4.16 -4.47 5.91
CA LEU A 90 4.45 -4.61 7.34
C LEU A 90 4.13 -6.01 7.88
N LEU A 91 3.38 -6.82 7.13
CA LEU A 91 3.13 -8.22 7.43
C LEU A 91 4.18 -9.11 6.72
N PRO A 92 4.52 -10.28 7.25
CA PRO A 92 4.13 -10.76 8.57
C PRO A 92 4.87 -10.03 9.72
N SER A 93 4.25 -9.93 10.89
CA SER A 93 4.83 -9.28 12.08
C SER A 93 4.29 -9.84 13.40
N ASP A 94 5.19 -10.02 14.37
CA ASP A 94 4.91 -10.32 15.78
C ASP A 94 4.91 -9.06 16.67
N ASN A 95 5.21 -7.88 16.10
CA ASN A 95 5.14 -6.59 16.79
C ASN A 95 3.70 -6.28 17.22
N SER A 96 3.51 -6.01 18.51
CA SER A 96 2.19 -5.77 19.10
C SER A 96 1.48 -4.55 18.49
N VAL A 97 2.20 -3.48 18.14
CA VAL A 97 1.58 -2.29 17.54
C VAL A 97 1.07 -2.56 16.13
N ILE A 98 1.79 -3.36 15.35
CA ILE A 98 1.31 -3.78 14.01
C ILE A 98 0.08 -4.68 14.16
N GLN A 99 0.07 -5.59 15.14
CA GLN A 99 -1.07 -6.45 15.45
C GLN A 99 -2.30 -5.63 15.92
N ASP A 100 -2.10 -4.65 16.79
CA ASP A 100 -3.15 -3.75 17.26
C ASP A 100 -3.76 -2.94 16.11
N LYS A 101 -2.99 -2.66 15.06
CA LYS A 101 -3.43 -1.95 13.85
C LYS A 101 -3.84 -2.88 12.70
N PHE A 102 -3.88 -4.19 12.92
CA PHE A 102 -4.13 -5.19 11.87
C PHE A 102 -5.46 -4.96 11.15
N CYS A 103 -6.55 -4.69 11.87
CA CYS A 103 -7.85 -4.44 11.26
C CYS A 103 -7.84 -3.24 10.31
N GLY A 104 -7.12 -2.17 10.65
CA GLY A 104 -6.93 -1.02 9.78
C GLY A 104 -6.15 -1.37 8.50
N ILE A 105 -5.09 -2.18 8.62
CA ILE A 105 -4.32 -2.66 7.47
C ILE A 105 -5.20 -3.47 6.51
N ILE A 106 -6.02 -4.39 7.06
CA ILE A 106 -6.92 -5.22 6.25
C ILE A 106 -8.03 -4.40 5.61
N ASN A 107 -8.62 -3.44 6.34
CA ASN A 107 -9.63 -2.54 5.77
C ASN A 107 -9.09 -1.79 4.54
N ILE A 108 -7.89 -1.22 4.64
CA ILE A 108 -7.24 -0.53 3.53
C ILE A 108 -6.91 -1.47 2.36
N ALA A 109 -6.54 -2.72 2.65
CA ALA A 109 -6.32 -3.73 1.61
C ALA A 109 -7.61 -4.05 0.84
N VAL A 110 -8.73 -4.29 1.55
CA VAL A 110 -10.03 -4.58 0.94
C VAL A 110 -10.57 -3.39 0.15
N GLU A 111 -10.48 -2.18 0.69
CA GLU A 111 -10.80 -0.97 -0.07
C GLU A 111 -9.98 -0.86 -1.36
N GLY A 112 -8.66 -1.07 -1.26
CA GLY A 112 -7.77 -1.05 -2.41
C GLY A 112 -8.09 -2.14 -3.44
N LEU A 113 -8.58 -3.31 -3.01
CA LEU A 113 -9.03 -4.38 -3.91
C LEU A 113 -10.28 -3.95 -4.68
N HIS A 114 -11.28 -3.35 -4.03
CA HIS A 114 -12.45 -2.81 -4.71
C HIS A 114 -12.11 -1.73 -5.74
N ASP A 115 -11.08 -0.92 -5.48
CA ASP A 115 -10.66 0.13 -6.41
C ASP A 115 -10.01 -0.40 -7.69
N VAL A 116 -9.36 -1.56 -7.65
CA VAL A 116 -8.50 -2.03 -8.75
C VAL A 116 -8.95 -3.36 -9.37
N MET A 117 -9.73 -4.17 -8.68
CA MET A 117 -10.20 -5.45 -9.21
C MET A 117 -11.40 -5.22 -10.12
N THR A 118 -11.23 -5.48 -11.40
CA THR A 118 -12.29 -5.41 -12.40
C THR A 118 -12.63 -6.80 -12.91
N GLU A 119 -13.91 -7.10 -13.06
CA GLU A 119 -14.36 -8.34 -13.69
C GLU A 119 -14.05 -8.33 -15.19
N ASP A 120 -13.36 -9.36 -15.66
CA ASP A 120 -13.13 -9.64 -17.06
C ASP A 120 -14.43 -10.21 -17.67
N PRO A 121 -15.09 -9.49 -18.60
CA PRO A 121 -16.35 -9.93 -19.18
C PRO A 121 -16.27 -11.25 -19.96
N GLU A 122 -15.09 -11.62 -20.43
CA GLU A 122 -14.89 -12.84 -21.24
C GLU A 122 -14.66 -14.07 -20.38
N THR A 123 -13.97 -13.92 -19.25
CA THR A 123 -13.59 -15.03 -18.38
C THR A 123 -14.36 -15.10 -17.06
N GLY A 124 -15.09 -14.03 -16.70
CA GLY A 124 -15.74 -13.87 -15.40
C GLY A 124 -14.74 -13.79 -14.24
N THR A 125 -13.44 -13.61 -14.53
CA THR A 125 -12.38 -13.55 -13.51
C THR A 125 -12.11 -12.11 -13.12
N HIS A 126 -11.73 -11.87 -11.86
CA HIS A 126 -11.33 -10.54 -11.42
C HIS A 126 -9.84 -10.32 -11.72
N LYS A 127 -9.52 -9.20 -12.38
CA LYS A 127 -8.15 -8.80 -12.70
C LYS A 127 -7.83 -7.44 -12.11
N ASP A 128 -6.62 -7.31 -11.56
CA ASP A 128 -6.06 -6.05 -11.11
C ASP A 128 -5.73 -5.15 -12.32
N CYS A 129 -6.53 -4.11 -12.53
CA CYS A 129 -6.46 -3.24 -13.70
C CYS A 129 -5.24 -2.30 -13.71
N MET A 130 -4.53 -2.19 -12.59
CA MET A 130 -3.31 -1.38 -12.49
C MET A 130 -2.07 -2.10 -13.01
N LEU A 131 -2.15 -3.42 -13.24
CA LEU A 131 -1.05 -4.22 -13.76
C LEU A 131 -0.78 -3.87 -15.23
N MET A 132 0.43 -3.38 -15.49
CA MET A 132 0.87 -3.10 -16.85
C MET A 132 1.45 -4.37 -17.46
N SER A 133 0.88 -4.85 -18.56
CA SER A 133 1.50 -5.90 -19.35
C SER A 133 2.72 -5.31 -20.08
N HIS A 134 3.87 -6.00 -20.03
CA HIS A 134 5.07 -5.57 -20.76
C HIS A 134 4.89 -5.52 -22.29
N LEU A 135 3.78 -6.05 -22.80
CA LEU A 135 3.52 -6.29 -24.22
C LEU A 135 2.61 -5.24 -24.86
N GLU A 136 1.98 -4.36 -24.06
CA GLU A 136 1.17 -3.27 -24.61
C GLU A 136 2.07 -2.09 -24.98
N GLU A 137 2.62 -2.17 -26.20
CA GLU A 137 3.03 -0.98 -26.93
C GLU A 137 1.77 -0.13 -27.19
N PRO A 138 1.80 1.19 -26.91
CA PRO A 138 0.67 2.03 -27.27
C PRO A 138 0.56 1.96 -28.78
N LYS A 139 -0.62 1.58 -29.29
CA LYS A 139 -0.93 1.81 -30.70
C LYS A 139 -1.05 3.31 -30.86
N ALA A 140 0.06 3.97 -31.22
CA ALA A 140 0.03 5.36 -31.62
C ALA A 140 -1.04 5.47 -32.71
N THR A 141 -2.09 6.25 -32.45
CA THR A 141 -3.03 6.60 -33.51
C THR A 141 -2.28 7.47 -34.52
N GLU A 142 -2.65 7.43 -35.80
CA GLU A 142 -1.89 8.13 -36.86
C GLU A 142 -1.77 9.65 -36.65
N ASP A 143 -2.60 10.22 -35.75
CA ASP A 143 -2.64 11.63 -35.38
C ASP A 143 -1.84 11.98 -34.10
N GLU A 144 -1.24 11.01 -33.40
CA GLU A 144 -0.45 11.28 -32.19
C GLU A 144 1.04 11.55 -32.52
N GLU A 145 1.59 12.60 -31.91
CA GLU A 145 3.03 12.85 -31.96
C GLU A 145 3.81 11.64 -31.40
N PRO A 146 4.91 11.22 -32.05
CA PRO A 146 5.69 10.10 -31.58
C PRO A 146 6.24 10.37 -30.17
N PRO A 147 6.26 9.37 -29.27
CA PRO A 147 6.63 9.58 -27.88
C PRO A 147 8.08 10.05 -27.75
N THR A 148 8.31 11.06 -26.92
CA THR A 148 9.65 11.59 -26.67
C THR A 148 10.52 10.57 -25.93
N GLU A 149 11.84 10.75 -25.98
CA GLU A 149 12.76 9.94 -25.16
C GLU A 149 12.51 10.08 -23.65
N GLN A 150 11.96 11.22 -23.21
CA GLN A 150 11.55 11.40 -21.82
C GLN A 150 10.32 10.55 -21.49
N ASP A 151 9.35 10.44 -22.40
CA ASP A 151 8.14 9.63 -22.19
C ASP A 151 8.46 8.14 -22.17
N LYS A 152 9.36 7.69 -23.06
CA LYS A 152 9.89 6.31 -23.03
C LYS A 152 10.55 6.00 -21.69
N ARG A 153 11.38 6.92 -21.16
CA ARG A 153 12.01 6.76 -19.84
C ARG A 153 11.00 6.71 -18.70
N LYS A 154 9.99 7.59 -18.70
CA LYS A 154 8.90 7.57 -17.70
C LYS A 154 8.13 6.25 -17.74
N LYS A 155 7.81 5.74 -18.94
CA LYS A 155 7.14 4.44 -19.11
C LYS A 155 7.98 3.29 -18.54
N MET A 156 9.28 3.26 -18.86
CA MET A 156 10.20 2.24 -18.32
C MET A 156 10.32 2.30 -16.79
N LEU A 157 10.23 3.50 -16.19
CA LEU A 157 10.20 3.66 -14.74
C LEU A 157 8.88 3.19 -14.13
N ALA A 158 7.74 3.50 -14.76
CA ALA A 158 6.43 3.06 -14.31
C ALA A 158 6.33 1.52 -14.28
N LEU A 159 6.91 0.83 -15.27
CA LEU A 159 6.98 -0.64 -15.31
C LEU A 159 7.76 -1.27 -14.14
N LYS A 160 8.56 -0.47 -13.41
CA LYS A 160 9.29 -0.92 -12.21
C LYS A 160 8.60 -0.52 -10.91
N ASP A 161 7.55 0.29 -10.97
CA ASP A 161 6.80 0.69 -9.79
C ASP A 161 5.92 -0.50 -9.32
N PRO A 162 5.99 -0.91 -8.04
CA PRO A 162 5.19 -2.01 -7.50
C PRO A 162 3.69 -1.90 -7.80
N VAL A 163 3.15 -0.69 -7.92
CA VAL A 163 1.74 -0.46 -8.27
C VAL A 163 1.37 -1.11 -9.61
N HIS A 164 2.32 -1.17 -10.55
CA HIS A 164 2.09 -1.69 -11.90
C HIS A 164 2.65 -3.10 -12.12
N SER A 165 3.46 -3.62 -11.20
CA SER A 165 4.12 -4.92 -11.33
C SER A 165 3.64 -5.96 -10.30
N VAL A 166 2.93 -5.56 -9.25
CA VAL A 166 2.46 -6.44 -8.17
C VAL A 166 0.94 -6.49 -8.16
N SER A 167 0.37 -7.70 -8.20
CA SER A 167 -1.08 -7.91 -8.02
C SER A 167 -1.42 -7.69 -6.56
N LEU A 168 -2.34 -6.77 -6.26
CA LEU A 168 -2.74 -6.51 -4.89
C LEU A 168 -3.43 -7.74 -4.26
N GLN A 169 -4.23 -8.46 -5.04
CA GLN A 169 -4.93 -9.67 -4.61
C GLN A 169 -3.95 -10.78 -4.20
N GLN A 170 -2.97 -11.08 -5.07
CA GLN A 170 -1.92 -12.06 -4.78
C GLN A 170 -1.11 -11.65 -3.55
N PHE A 171 -0.70 -10.38 -3.49
CA PHE A 171 0.13 -9.88 -2.40
C PHE A 171 -0.60 -9.94 -1.07
N THR A 172 -1.90 -9.62 -1.06
CA THR A 172 -2.74 -9.72 0.14
C THR A 172 -2.81 -11.17 0.64
N TYR A 173 -3.08 -12.12 -0.27
CA TYR A 173 -3.10 -13.55 0.07
C TYR A 173 -1.77 -14.01 0.69
N GLU A 174 -0.64 -13.72 0.02
CA GLU A 174 0.69 -14.11 0.47
C GLU A 174 1.03 -13.54 1.85
N LYS A 175 0.66 -12.28 2.10
CA LYS A 175 0.92 -11.60 3.37
C LYS A 175 0.06 -12.14 4.51
N LEU A 176 -1.20 -12.45 4.26
CA LEU A 176 -2.08 -13.08 5.24
C LEU A 176 -1.63 -14.51 5.57
N LYS A 177 -1.26 -15.28 4.56
CA LYS A 177 -0.72 -16.63 4.74
C LYS A 177 0.57 -16.62 5.56
N ALA A 178 1.50 -15.71 5.22
CA ALA A 178 2.73 -15.55 5.99
C ALA A 178 2.46 -15.11 7.44
N GLN A 179 1.45 -14.25 7.67
CA GLN A 179 1.05 -13.85 9.01
C GLN A 179 0.48 -15.04 9.81
N GLN A 180 -0.33 -15.88 9.16
CA GLN A 180 -0.86 -17.10 9.76
C GLN A 180 0.25 -18.11 10.09
N GLU A 181 1.24 -18.28 9.22
CA GLU A 181 2.40 -19.14 9.45
C GLU A 181 3.24 -18.65 10.64
N LEU A 182 3.39 -17.34 10.81
CA LEU A 182 4.16 -16.74 11.91
C LEU A 182 3.47 -16.89 13.27
N LEU A 183 2.17 -16.62 13.36
CA LEU A 183 1.42 -16.63 14.63
C LEU A 183 0.77 -17.97 14.97
N GLY A 184 0.69 -18.87 13.99
CA GLY A 184 -0.14 -20.08 14.06
C GLY A 184 -1.64 -19.77 13.91
N GLU A 185 -2.44 -20.84 13.77
CA GLU A 185 -3.88 -20.74 13.51
C GLU A 185 -4.63 -19.94 14.58
N GLN A 186 -4.36 -20.21 15.87
CA GLN A 186 -5.06 -19.55 16.97
C GLN A 186 -4.74 -18.05 17.05
N GLY A 187 -3.46 -17.69 16.94
CA GLY A 187 -3.04 -16.29 16.97
C GLY A 187 -3.58 -15.50 15.78
N PHE A 188 -3.56 -16.10 14.60
CA PHE A 188 -4.16 -15.49 13.41
C PHE A 188 -5.67 -15.35 13.51
N GLN A 189 -6.37 -16.36 14.04
CA GLN A 189 -7.81 -16.29 14.26
C GLN A 189 -8.17 -15.13 15.20
N SER A 190 -7.43 -14.95 16.30
CA SER A 190 -7.64 -13.81 17.21
C SER A 190 -7.42 -12.46 16.53
N LEU A 191 -6.48 -12.33 15.59
CA LEU A 191 -6.33 -11.10 14.79
C LEU A 191 -7.53 -10.90 13.86
N MET A 192 -7.97 -11.95 13.17
CA MET A 192 -9.12 -11.86 12.26
C MET A 192 -10.42 -11.50 12.98
N GLU A 193 -10.58 -11.88 14.25
CA GLU A 193 -11.72 -11.47 15.09
C GLU A 193 -11.75 -9.96 15.38
N THR A 194 -10.63 -9.25 15.22
CA THR A 194 -10.60 -7.77 15.33
C THR A 194 -11.08 -7.06 14.07
N VAL A 195 -11.18 -7.78 12.96
CA VAL A 195 -11.63 -7.25 11.67
C VAL A 195 -13.16 -7.34 11.60
N ASP A 196 -13.79 -6.29 11.09
CA ASP A 196 -15.25 -6.28 10.90
C ASP A 196 -15.68 -7.46 10.01
N THR A 197 -16.79 -8.11 10.38
CA THR A 197 -17.26 -9.34 9.71
C THR A 197 -17.54 -9.12 8.23
N GLU A 198 -18.06 -7.94 7.86
CA GLU A 198 -18.34 -7.60 6.46
C GLU A 198 -17.03 -7.49 5.65
N ILE A 199 -15.99 -6.87 6.23
CA ILE A 199 -14.67 -6.77 5.61
C ILE A 199 -14.05 -8.16 5.45
N VAL A 200 -14.23 -9.05 6.42
CA VAL A 200 -13.76 -10.45 6.31
C VAL A 200 -14.48 -11.19 5.18
N THR A 201 -15.80 -11.01 5.03
CA THR A 201 -16.56 -11.64 3.94
C THR A 201 -16.09 -11.14 2.57
N GLN A 202 -15.95 -9.82 2.40
CA GLN A 202 -15.45 -9.25 1.14
C GLN A 202 -14.02 -9.70 0.82
N LEU A 203 -13.14 -9.73 1.84
CA LEU A 203 -11.79 -10.25 1.68
C LEU A 203 -11.81 -11.71 1.22
N GLN A 204 -12.65 -12.56 1.84
CA GLN A 204 -12.77 -13.96 1.46
C GLN A 204 -13.23 -14.12 0.01
N GLU A 205 -14.20 -13.32 -0.45
CA GLU A 205 -14.66 -13.31 -1.86
C GLU A 205 -13.51 -13.04 -2.84
N PHE A 206 -12.68 -12.03 -2.56
CA PHE A 206 -11.49 -11.77 -3.37
C PHE A 206 -10.46 -12.91 -3.31
N LEU A 207 -10.40 -13.67 -2.22
CA LEU A 207 -9.39 -14.71 -2.03
C LEU A 207 -9.84 -16.12 -2.45
N GLN A 208 -11.08 -16.32 -2.91
CA GLN A 208 -11.61 -17.65 -3.31
C GLN A 208 -10.80 -18.37 -4.41
N GLY A 209 -9.91 -17.66 -5.11
CA GLY A 209 -9.06 -18.22 -6.16
C GLY A 209 -7.72 -18.82 -5.70
N PHE A 210 -7.43 -18.88 -4.39
CA PHE A 210 -6.13 -19.28 -3.83
C PHE A 210 -6.19 -20.42 -2.81
#